data_AF-A0A8H7YG01-F1
#
_entry.id   AF-A0A8H7YG01-F1
#
_cell.length_a   1.000
_cell.length_b   1.000
_cell.length_c   1.000
_cell.angle_alpha   90.00
_cell.angle_beta   90.00
_cell.angle_gamma   90.00
#
_symmetry.space_group_name_H-M   'P 1'
#
loop_
_entity.id
_entity.type
_entity.pdbx_description
1 polymer ?
#
loop_
_entity_poly.entity_id
_entity_poly.type
_entity_poly.pdbx_seq_one_letter_code
_entity_poly.pdbx_strand_id
1 'polypeptide(L)'
;MNRLTHGIIIRDTATPRYNPVPSRSPPCSAHPFQILSDLHLEKPPAYSFFDIPARAPHLALPGDVGNACDSGFFVFIETQLQNFKTVYFLLGNHEPYHSSWKEVRQKADEFAALVKQRLLFGVRV
;
A
#
# COMPACT_ATOMS: atom_id res chain seq x y z
N MET A 1 1.81 -5.38 -26.79
CA MET A 1 2.49 -4.76 -25.62
C MET A 1 2.21 -5.64 -24.42
N ASN A 2 3.20 -6.43 -23.96
CA ASN A 2 3.03 -7.32 -22.81
C ASN A 2 2.97 -6.51 -21.52
N ARG A 3 1.77 -6.35 -20.95
CA ARG A 3 1.53 -5.84 -19.58
C ARG A 3 2.02 -6.90 -18.59
N LEU A 4 3.31 -6.90 -18.26
CA LEU A 4 3.80 -7.60 -17.07
C LEU A 4 3.43 -6.75 -15.85
N THR A 5 2.28 -7.04 -15.26
CA THR A 5 1.84 -6.49 -13.97
C THR A 5 2.90 -6.81 -12.92
N HIS A 6 3.67 -5.81 -12.49
CA HIS A 6 4.58 -5.96 -11.37
C HIS A 6 3.80 -5.69 -10.10
N GLY A 7 3.61 -6.74 -9.33
CA GLY A 7 2.97 -6.70 -8.03
C GLY A 7 4.00 -6.81 -6.92
N ILE A 8 3.83 -6.02 -5.88
CA ILE A 8 4.68 -6.00 -4.70
C ILE A 8 3.83 -6.38 -3.52
N ILE A 9 4.31 -7.36 -2.76
CA ILE A 9 3.67 -7.82 -1.56
C ILE A 9 4.54 -7.39 -0.40
N ILE A 10 4.03 -6.49 0.43
CA ILE A 10 4.73 -6.03 1.62
C ILE A 10 3.95 -6.53 2.83
N ARG A 11 4.60 -7.41 3.60
CA ARG A 11 4.05 -8.02 4.81
C ARG A 11 4.69 -7.38 6.02
N ASP A 12 3.88 -6.87 6.93
CA ASP A 12 4.30 -6.61 8.31
C ASP A 12 3.89 -7.82 9.17
N THR A 13 4.85 -8.36 9.92
CA THR A 13 4.63 -9.48 10.87
C THR A 13 4.26 -8.99 12.26
N ALA A 14 4.37 -7.69 12.55
CA ALA A 14 3.90 -7.11 13.79
C ALA A 14 2.36 -7.05 13.82
N THR A 15 1.79 -7.11 15.02
CA THR A 15 0.35 -6.88 15.20
C THR A 15 0.03 -5.43 14.81
N PRO A 16 -0.88 -5.19 13.84
CA PRO A 16 -1.27 -3.83 13.47
C PRO A 16 -1.92 -3.13 14.67
N ARG A 17 -2.07 -1.80 14.61
CA ARG A 17 -3.09 -1.11 15.41
C ARG A 17 -4.51 -1.47 14.93
N TYR A 18 -4.79 -2.77 14.77
CA TYR A 18 -6.13 -3.25 14.53
C TYR A 18 -6.91 -3.07 15.84
N ASN A 19 -7.43 -1.87 16.04
CA ASN A 19 -8.57 -1.64 16.89
C ASN A 19 -9.78 -1.75 15.98
N PRO A 20 -10.41 -2.94 15.87
CA PRO A 20 -11.68 -3.02 15.17
C PRO A 20 -12.60 -2.01 15.82
N VAL A 21 -13.20 -1.13 15.02
CA VAL A 21 -14.37 -0.38 15.49
C VAL A 21 -15.32 -1.43 16.08
N PRO A 22 -15.78 -1.29 17.35
CA PRO A 22 -16.65 -2.27 17.96
C PRO A 22 -17.93 -2.38 17.13
N SER A 23 -17.97 -3.38 16.25
CA SER A 23 -19.13 -3.70 15.43
C SER A 23 -20.20 -4.20 16.39
N ARG A 24 -21.30 -3.45 16.51
CA ARG A 24 -22.52 -3.85 17.23
C ARG A 24 -23.29 -4.99 16.52
N SER A 25 -22.69 -5.62 15.52
CA SER A 25 -23.24 -6.70 14.72
C SER A 25 -22.31 -7.92 14.74
N PRO A 26 -22.84 -9.16 14.73
CA PRO A 26 -22.03 -10.38 14.69
C PRO A 26 -21.11 -10.36 13.46
N PRO A 27 -19.96 -11.08 13.46
CA PRO A 27 -19.05 -11.11 12.32
C PRO A 27 -19.72 -11.84 11.14
N CYS A 28 -20.52 -11.11 10.36
CA CYS A 28 -20.95 -11.51 9.02
C CYS A 28 -19.69 -11.62 8.16
N SER A 29 -19.12 -12.83 8.08
CA SER A 29 -17.95 -13.20 7.27
C SER A 29 -16.94 -12.06 7.10
N ALA A 30 -16.05 -11.88 8.08
CA ALA A 30 -14.99 -10.88 8.01
C ALA A 30 -14.19 -11.07 6.71
N HIS A 31 -14.38 -10.19 5.74
CA HIS A 31 -13.67 -10.28 4.47
C HIS A 31 -12.19 -10.06 4.77
N PRO A 32 -11.30 -10.99 4.40
CA PRO A 32 -9.88 -10.88 4.78
C PRO A 32 -9.18 -9.71 4.07
N PHE A 33 -9.77 -9.19 2.99
CA PHE A 33 -9.23 -8.11 2.19
C PHE A 33 -10.16 -6.89 2.17
N GLN A 34 -9.54 -5.73 2.28
CA GLN A 34 -10.08 -4.44 1.86
C GLN A 34 -9.38 -4.06 0.55
N ILE A 35 -10.14 -3.71 -0.48
CA ILE A 35 -9.62 -3.42 -1.82
C ILE A 35 -9.97 -1.98 -2.18
N LEU A 36 -8.99 -1.21 -2.64
CA LEU A 36 -9.15 0.16 -3.12
C LEU A 36 -8.27 0.36 -4.35
N SER A 37 -8.78 0.98 -5.40
CA SER A 37 -8.06 1.26 -6.65
C SER A 37 -8.32 2.69 -7.11
N ASP A 38 -7.58 3.15 -8.12
CA ASP A 38 -7.87 4.40 -8.86
C ASP A 38 -8.03 5.61 -7.92
N LEU A 39 -7.16 5.72 -6.90
CA LEU A 39 -7.22 6.76 -5.88
C LEU A 39 -6.73 8.12 -6.40
N HIS A 40 -5.83 8.12 -7.39
CA HIS A 40 -5.26 9.32 -8.03
C HIS A 40 -4.78 10.40 -7.04
N LEU A 41 -4.01 10.00 -6.02
CA LEU A 41 -3.55 10.89 -4.95
C LEU A 41 -2.50 11.91 -5.38
N GLU A 42 -2.04 11.90 -6.64
CA GLU A 42 -1.08 12.85 -7.20
C GLU A 42 -1.69 14.20 -7.56
N LYS A 43 -2.99 14.27 -7.85
CA LYS A 43 -3.64 15.47 -8.42
C LYS A 43 -5.08 15.68 -7.89
N PRO A 44 -5.28 16.57 -6.90
CA PRO A 44 -4.26 17.28 -6.12
C PRO A 44 -3.49 16.33 -5.19
N PRO A 45 -2.24 16.67 -4.79
CA PRO A 45 -1.47 15.85 -3.86
C PRO A 45 -2.22 15.59 -2.55
N ALA A 46 -2.56 14.33 -2.29
CA ALA A 46 -3.39 13.91 -1.16
C ALA A 46 -2.77 12.82 -0.28
N TYR A 47 -1.54 12.39 -0.59
CA TYR A 47 -0.82 11.32 0.12
C TYR A 47 -0.73 11.50 1.65
N SER A 48 -0.70 12.75 2.15
CA SER A 48 -0.48 13.05 3.57
C SER A 48 -1.75 13.11 4.43
N PHE A 49 -2.93 13.22 3.81
CA PHE A 49 -4.20 13.37 4.52
C PHE A 49 -5.28 12.38 4.10
N PHE A 50 -5.04 11.58 3.05
CA PHE A 50 -5.94 10.50 2.66
C PHE A 50 -5.83 9.34 3.66
N ASP A 51 -6.85 9.19 4.49
CA ASP A 51 -6.93 8.13 5.50
C ASP A 51 -7.69 6.91 4.97
N ILE A 52 -7.16 5.73 5.25
CA ILE A 52 -7.83 4.45 4.96
C ILE A 52 -8.05 3.72 6.28
N PRO A 53 -9.27 3.84 6.86
CA PRO A 53 -9.62 3.08 8.04
C PRO A 53 -9.56 1.57 7.76
N ALA A 54 -8.82 0.84 8.58
CA ALA A 54 -8.68 -0.61 8.46
C ALA A 54 -9.98 -1.32 8.86
N ARG A 55 -10.67 -1.89 7.87
CA ARG A 55 -11.86 -2.75 8.06
C ARG A 55 -11.57 -4.24 7.84
N ALA A 56 -10.35 -4.55 7.40
CA ALA A 56 -9.84 -5.88 7.15
C ALA A 56 -8.34 -5.94 7.49
N PRO A 57 -7.77 -7.13 7.74
CA PRO A 57 -6.34 -7.26 8.03
C PRO A 57 -5.44 -6.99 6.82
N HIS A 58 -5.94 -7.15 5.60
CA HIS A 58 -5.15 -6.98 4.38
C HIS A 58 -5.72 -5.88 3.51
N LEU A 59 -4.85 -5.03 2.96
CA LEU A 59 -5.19 -4.00 1.97
C LEU A 59 -4.65 -4.43 0.60
N ALA A 60 -5.49 -4.35 -0.43
CA ALA A 60 -5.08 -4.50 -1.82
C ALA A 60 -5.30 -3.19 -2.58
N LEU A 61 -4.26 -2.75 -3.28
CA LEU A 61 -4.17 -1.55 -4.08
C LEU A 61 -3.85 -1.92 -5.54
N PRO A 62 -4.84 -2.32 -6.36
CA PRO A 62 -4.59 -2.83 -7.71
C PRO A 62 -4.48 -1.70 -8.75
N GLY A 63 -3.52 -0.80 -8.58
CA GLY A 63 -3.16 0.23 -9.55
C GLY A 63 -3.87 1.57 -9.42
N ASP A 64 -3.30 2.56 -10.12
CA ASP A 64 -3.74 3.95 -10.23
C ASP A 64 -3.96 4.62 -8.85
N VAL A 65 -3.07 4.27 -7.90
CA VAL A 65 -3.04 4.89 -6.56
C VAL A 65 -2.48 6.30 -6.65
N GLY A 66 -1.44 6.47 -7.47
CA GLY A 66 -0.80 7.75 -7.73
C GLY A 66 0.52 7.61 -8.48
N ASN A 67 1.36 8.63 -8.41
CA ASN A 67 2.64 8.67 -9.11
C ASN A 67 3.79 8.22 -8.19
N ALA A 68 4.49 7.13 -8.54
CA ALA A 68 5.58 6.57 -7.75
C ALA A 68 6.87 7.42 -7.76
N CYS A 69 6.92 8.48 -8.57
CA CYS A 69 7.96 9.50 -8.51
C CYS A 69 7.69 10.59 -7.47
N ASP A 70 6.46 10.72 -6.98
CA ASP A 70 6.15 11.68 -5.94
C ASP A 70 6.76 11.22 -4.61
N SER A 71 7.37 12.15 -3.88
CA SER A 71 7.99 11.87 -2.57
C SER A 71 6.97 11.35 -1.54
N GLY A 72 5.69 11.71 -1.70
CA GLY A 72 4.61 11.26 -0.83
C GLY A 72 4.13 9.83 -1.10
N PHE A 73 4.42 9.26 -2.27
CA PHE A 73 3.83 7.98 -2.68
C PHE A 73 4.22 6.83 -1.75
N PHE A 74 5.52 6.62 -1.55
CA PHE A 74 5.99 5.53 -0.69
C PHE A 74 5.75 5.80 0.80
N VAL A 75 5.69 7.07 1.21
CA VAL A 75 5.28 7.47 2.58
C VAL A 75 3.81 7.10 2.83
N PHE A 76 2.96 7.24 1.81
CA PHE A 76 1.57 6.80 1.88
C PHE A 76 1.46 5.27 2.01
N ILE A 77 2.21 4.50 1.20
CA ILE A 77 2.23 3.04 1.31
C ILE A 77 2.76 2.59 2.69
N GLU A 78 3.80 3.25 3.20
CA GLU A 78 4.34 3.05 4.54
C GLU A 78 3.29 3.30 5.64
N THR A 79 2.51 4.38 5.52
CA THR A 79 1.40 4.66 6.44
C THR A 79 0.35 3.55 6.43
N GLN A 80 0.07 2.94 5.27
CA GLN A 80 -0.86 1.81 5.21
C GLN A 80 -0.30 0.55 5.89
N LEU A 81 1.01 0.34 5.87
CA LEU A 81 1.64 -0.77 6.57
C LEU A 81 1.53 -0.64 8.10
N GLN A 82 1.34 0.57 8.63
CA GLN A 82 1.04 0.77 10.06
C GLN A 82 -0.40 0.36 10.45
N ASN A 83 -1.32 0.37 9.47
CA ASN A 83 -2.75 0.12 9.67
C ASN A 83 -3.17 -1.32 9.29
N PHE A 84 -2.47 -1.94 8.35
CA PHE A 84 -2.78 -3.26 7.80
C PHE A 84 -1.64 -4.26 8.01
N LYS A 85 -1.95 -5.55 8.17
CA LYS A 85 -0.94 -6.63 8.28
C LYS A 85 -0.16 -6.80 6.98
N THR A 86 -0.85 -6.65 5.85
CA THR A 86 -0.24 -6.82 4.53
C THR A 86 -0.84 -5.79 3.59
N VAL A 87 0.02 -5.11 2.85
CA VAL A 87 -0.37 -4.26 1.72
C VAL A 87 0.09 -4.94 0.43
N TYR A 88 -0.88 -5.27 -0.42
CA TYR A 88 -0.67 -5.79 -1.77
C TYR A 88 -0.79 -4.62 -2.72
N PHE A 89 0.27 -4.33 -3.47
CA PHE A 89 0.30 -3.18 -4.36
C PHE A 89 0.63 -3.63 -5.79
N LEU A 90 -0.19 -3.23 -6.74
CA LEU A 90 0.06 -3.42 -8.17
C LEU A 90 0.32 -2.06 -8.81
N LEU A 91 1.35 -1.97 -9.63
CA LEU A 91 1.63 -0.77 -10.42
C LEU A 91 0.58 -0.62 -11.54
N GLY A 92 -0.18 0.47 -11.52
CA GLY A 92 -1.05 0.93 -12.59
C GLY A 92 -0.29 1.80 -13.60
N ASN A 93 -1.04 2.53 -14.43
CA ASN A 93 -0.50 3.39 -15.47
C ASN A 93 -0.12 4.79 -14.96
N HIS A 94 -0.67 5.22 -13.83
CA HIS A 94 -0.31 6.50 -13.22
C HIS A 94 1.02 6.47 -12.46
N GLU A 95 1.42 5.30 -11.98
CA GLU A 95 2.66 5.11 -11.22
C GLU A 95 3.93 5.52 -11.97
N PRO A 96 4.13 5.18 -13.27
CA PRO A 96 5.28 5.63 -14.05
C PRO A 96 5.10 6.98 -14.74
N TYR A 97 4.11 7.80 -14.38
CA TYR A 97 3.91 9.09 -15.01
C TYR A 97 5.13 10.02 -14.80
N HIS A 98 5.62 10.63 -15.88
CA HIS A 98 6.90 11.36 -15.93
C HIS A 98 8.16 10.52 -15.57
N SER A 99 8.08 9.21 -15.72
CA SER A 99 9.14 8.25 -15.40
C SER A 99 9.16 7.10 -16.40
N SER A 100 9.96 6.07 -16.12
CA SER A 100 9.91 4.80 -16.82
C SER A 100 9.40 3.67 -15.91
N TRP A 101 8.79 2.66 -16.53
CA TRP A 101 8.45 1.42 -15.85
C TRP A 101 9.65 0.77 -15.17
N LYS A 102 10.86 0.93 -15.72
CA LYS A 102 12.09 0.39 -15.12
C LYS A 102 12.39 1.07 -13.79
N GLU A 103 12.36 2.40 -13.77
CA GLU A 103 12.64 3.19 -12.56
C GLU A 103 11.60 2.97 -11.48
N VAL A 104 10.31 2.94 -11.83
CA VAL A 104 9.25 2.70 -10.85
C VAL A 104 9.35 1.31 -10.23
N ARG A 105 9.63 0.28 -11.03
CA ARG A 105 9.88 -1.07 -10.51
C ARG A 105 11.06 -1.10 -9.56
N GLN A 106 12.17 -0.49 -9.96
CA GLN A 106 13.37 -0.42 -9.13
C GLN A 106 13.07 0.27 -7.79
N LYS A 107 12.44 1.44 -7.79
CA LYS A 107 12.06 2.16 -6.56
C LYS A 107 11.18 1.31 -5.65
N ALA A 108 10.25 0.58 -6.25
CA ALA A 108 9.29 -0.19 -5.51
C ALA A 108 9.90 -1.50 -4.96
N ASP A 109 10.86 -2.10 -5.67
CA ASP A 109 11.71 -3.19 -5.17
C ASP A 109 12.63 -2.71 -4.02
N GLU A 110 13.26 -1.53 -4.18
CA GLU A 110 14.08 -0.88 -3.15
C GLU A 110 13.26 -0.60 -1.88
N PHE A 111 12.04 -0.08 -2.04
CA PHE A 111 11.12 0.14 -0.93
C PHE A 111 10.73 -1.16 -0.23
N ALA A 112 10.38 -2.21 -0.98
CA ALA A 112 10.06 -3.51 -0.41
C ALA A 112 11.25 -4.12 0.36
N ALA A 113 12.47 -3.98 -0.17
CA ALA A 113 13.68 -4.43 0.50
C ALA A 113 13.95 -3.64 1.79
N LEU A 114 13.78 -2.31 1.76
CA LEU A 114 13.95 -1.44 2.93
C LEU A 114 12.94 -1.77 4.03
N VAL A 115 11.67 -1.98 3.70
CA VAL A 115 10.65 -2.40 4.67
C VAL A 115 11.01 -3.75 5.27
N LYS A 116 11.36 -4.74 4.42
CA LYS A 116 11.78 -6.06 4.90
C LYS A 116 12.98 -5.98 5.84
N GLN A 117 13.97 -5.14 5.53
CA GLN A 117 15.12 -4.92 6.37
C GLN A 117 14.73 -4.34 7.74
N ARG A 118 13.87 -3.31 7.77
CA ARG A 118 13.39 -2.70 9.03
C ARG A 118 12.68 -3.73 9.91
N LEU A 119 11.83 -4.56 9.32
CA LEU A 119 11.13 -5.64 10.03
C LEU A 119 12.11 -6.67 10.63
N LEU A 120 13.16 -7.04 9.90
CA LEU A 120 14.19 -7.96 10.39
C LEU A 120 14.96 -7.40 11.60
N PHE A 121 15.16 -6.08 11.66
CA PHE A 121 15.80 -5.41 12.79
C PHE A 121 14.82 -5.05 13.92
N GLY A 122 13.56 -5.50 13.85
CA GLY A 122 12.52 -5.14 14.82
C GLY A 122 12.16 -3.66 14.82
N VAL A 123 12.60 -2.92 13.79
CA VAL A 123 12.26 -1.51 13.61
C VAL A 123 10.86 -1.47 12.99
N ARG A 124 9.94 -0.86 13.72
CA ARG A 124 8.56 -0.68 13.24
C ARG A 124 8.56 0.27 12.05
N VAL A 125 7.80 -0.13 11.05
CA VAL A 125 7.38 0.72 9.92
C VAL A 125 6.26 1.62 10.39
#